data_AF-B7QAH0-F1
#
_entry.id   AF-B7QAH0-F1
#
_cell.length_a   1.000
_cell.length_b   1.000
_cell.length_c   1.000
_cell.angle_alpha   90.00
_cell.angle_beta   90.00
_cell.angle_gamma   90.00
#
_symmetry.space_group_name_H-M   'P 1'
#
loop_
_entity.id
_entity.type
_entity.pdbx_description
1 polymer ?
#
loop_
_entity_poly.entity_id
_entity_poly.type
_entity_poly.pdbx_seq_one_letter_code
_entity_poly.pdbx_strand_id
1 'polypeptide(L)'
;MVAFGPKNAACVEAIQKAALVVCLDREVDTTGPYEESCGPMFVGGTKGENEGNRWNDKTLQFIVGREGHSGIMFVHSPMDSSLVATLLDHCYDYMKSREHFDPSGVVMDETPRRLQFELSSEMMQDIDNAKHFHSRLREDVDQVIYKFPDYGKDFIKSLGMSPDSYVQMAFQLAYHKMNKAPGLLHESVSLRNFLYGRTEGVRGSSTESLSFCKVFESPSASMEEKEISLRRAVTKHKRD
;
A
#
# COMPACT_ATOMS: atom_id res chain seq x y z
N MET A 1 -8.57 -12.94 22.44
CA MET A 1 -8.82 -14.34 22.03
C MET A 1 -7.59 -15.23 22.21
N VAL A 2 -6.38 -14.89 21.71
CA VAL A 2 -5.20 -15.81 21.82
C VAL A 2 -4.53 -15.83 23.21
N ALA A 3 -4.72 -14.82 24.06
CA ALA A 3 -4.01 -14.68 25.35
C ALA A 3 -4.58 -15.50 26.53
N PHE A 4 -5.42 -16.51 26.30
CA PHE A 4 -5.86 -17.40 27.39
C PHE A 4 -4.66 -18.26 27.85
N GLY A 5 -4.24 -18.04 29.10
CA GLY A 5 -3.09 -18.70 29.73
C GLY A 5 -1.85 -17.79 29.80
N PRO A 6 -1.06 -17.87 30.89
CA PRO A 6 0.08 -16.97 31.13
C PRO A 6 1.16 -17.07 30.04
N LYS A 7 1.33 -18.26 29.44
CA LYS A 7 2.32 -18.49 28.38
C LYS A 7 1.95 -17.81 27.06
N ASN A 8 0.69 -17.94 26.63
CA ASN A 8 0.20 -17.28 25.42
C ASN A 8 0.20 -15.76 25.59
N ALA A 9 -0.21 -15.27 26.76
CA ALA A 9 -0.15 -13.84 27.09
C ALA A 9 1.29 -13.30 26.98
N ALA A 10 2.28 -14.01 27.53
CA ALA A 10 3.68 -13.61 27.42
C ALA A 10 4.20 -13.64 25.96
N CYS A 11 3.71 -14.57 25.12
CA CYS A 11 4.05 -14.59 23.69
C CYS A 11 3.45 -13.39 22.94
N VAL A 12 2.16 -13.10 23.16
CA VAL A 12 1.49 -11.93 22.58
C VAL A 12 2.17 -10.64 23.03
N GLU A 13 2.49 -10.53 24.32
CA GLU A 13 3.19 -9.36 24.87
C GLU A 13 4.57 -9.17 24.24
N ALA A 14 5.33 -10.26 24.02
CA ALA A 14 6.61 -10.18 23.33
C ALA A 14 6.46 -9.65 21.89
N ILE A 15 5.44 -10.10 21.15
CA ILE A 15 5.15 -9.61 19.79
C ILE A 15 4.74 -8.13 19.83
N GLN A 16 3.89 -7.74 20.78
CA GLN A 16 3.44 -6.36 20.95
C GLN A 16 4.61 -5.42 21.29
N LYS A 17 5.53 -5.85 22.17
CA LYS A 17 6.71 -5.09 22.58
C LYS A 17 7.85 -5.06 21.55
N ALA A 18 7.90 -6.00 20.61
CA ALA A 18 8.93 -6.02 19.57
C ALA A 18 8.97 -4.67 18.80
N ALA A 19 10.13 -4.23 18.31
CA ALA A 19 10.18 -2.99 17.53
C ALA A 19 9.44 -3.12 16.18
N LEU A 20 9.62 -4.26 15.52
CA LEU A 20 9.03 -4.62 14.24
C LEU A 20 8.91 -6.15 14.14
N VAL A 21 8.23 -6.63 13.11
CA VAL A 21 8.23 -8.05 12.74
C VAL A 21 8.86 -8.20 11.36
N VAL A 22 9.61 -9.29 11.17
CA VAL A 22 10.13 -9.70 9.87
C VAL A 22 9.49 -11.02 9.49
N CYS A 23 8.75 -11.03 8.39
CA CYS A 23 8.07 -12.17 7.81
C CYS A 23 8.99 -12.79 6.76
N LEU A 24 9.56 -13.96 7.08
CA LEU A 24 10.34 -14.74 6.11
C LEU A 24 9.38 -15.68 5.38
N ASP A 25 9.00 -15.28 4.17
CA ASP A 25 7.94 -15.95 3.41
C ASP A 25 8.47 -17.17 2.66
N ARG A 26 7.62 -18.19 2.62
CA ARG A 26 7.84 -19.39 1.81
C ARG A 26 7.74 -19.03 0.33
N GLU A 27 8.27 -19.95 -0.48
CA GLU A 27 8.12 -19.91 -1.93
C GLU A 27 6.65 -19.81 -2.32
N VAL A 28 6.38 -18.93 -3.28
CA VAL A 28 5.07 -18.69 -3.87
C VAL A 28 5.20 -18.86 -5.38
N ASP A 29 4.09 -19.15 -6.04
CA ASP A 29 4.06 -19.25 -7.50
C ASP A 29 4.30 -17.87 -8.13
N THR A 30 5.45 -17.72 -8.79
CA THR A 30 5.90 -16.50 -9.48
C THR A 30 5.90 -16.64 -10.99
N THR A 31 5.23 -17.66 -11.53
CA THR A 31 5.22 -17.93 -12.98
C THR A 31 4.53 -16.85 -13.83
N GLY A 32 3.68 -16.03 -13.21
CA GLY A 32 3.03 -14.89 -13.85
C GLY A 32 3.86 -13.59 -13.85
N PRO A 33 3.33 -12.50 -14.45
CA PRO A 33 3.89 -11.17 -14.34
C PRO A 33 4.22 -10.78 -12.90
N TYR A 34 5.24 -9.96 -12.70
CA TYR A 34 5.64 -9.46 -11.37
C TYR A 34 4.45 -8.78 -10.65
N GLU A 35 3.65 -8.06 -11.41
CA GLU A 35 2.46 -7.35 -10.97
C GLU A 35 1.39 -8.29 -10.37
N GLU A 36 1.23 -9.49 -10.93
CA GLU A 36 0.28 -10.50 -10.47
C GLU A 36 0.83 -11.33 -9.30
N SER A 37 2.15 -11.55 -9.25
CA SER A 37 2.80 -12.35 -8.21
C SER A 37 3.12 -11.55 -6.93
N CYS A 38 3.41 -10.25 -7.05
CA CYS A 38 3.74 -9.39 -5.91
C CYS A 38 2.50 -8.76 -5.26
N GLY A 39 1.46 -8.46 -6.04
CA GLY A 39 0.21 -7.85 -5.56
C GLY A 39 -0.40 -8.59 -4.35
N PRO A 40 -0.62 -9.91 -4.40
CA PRO A 40 -1.23 -10.68 -3.32
C PRO A 40 -0.37 -10.85 -2.04
N MET A 41 0.83 -10.24 -1.96
CA MET A 41 1.71 -10.36 -0.78
C MET A 41 1.05 -9.88 0.52
N PHE A 42 0.15 -8.89 0.45
CA PHE A 42 -0.58 -8.38 1.62
C PHE A 42 -1.64 -9.37 2.15
N VAL A 43 -2.11 -10.29 1.31
CA VAL A 43 -2.98 -11.43 1.71
C VAL A 43 -2.18 -12.74 1.78
N GLY A 44 -0.85 -12.67 1.88
CA GLY A 44 -0.01 -13.86 2.07
C GLY A 44 0.13 -14.76 0.83
N GLY A 45 -0.06 -14.25 -0.38
CA GLY A 45 0.11 -14.98 -1.63
C GLY A 45 -1.21 -15.29 -2.35
N THR A 46 -1.12 -15.75 -3.60
CA THR A 46 -2.29 -16.03 -4.46
C THR A 46 -3.16 -17.15 -3.90
N LYS A 47 -2.58 -18.13 -3.20
CA LYS A 47 -3.29 -19.26 -2.59
C LYS A 47 -3.28 -19.21 -1.07
N GLY A 48 -2.80 -18.11 -0.48
CA GLY A 48 -2.69 -17.94 0.98
C GLY A 48 -1.53 -18.72 1.61
N GLU A 49 -0.47 -19.00 0.86
CA GLU A 49 0.69 -19.80 1.29
C GLU A 49 1.36 -19.26 2.56
N ASN A 50 1.33 -17.93 2.73
CA ASN A 50 1.94 -17.17 3.82
C ASN A 50 0.89 -16.41 4.67
N GLU A 51 -0.41 -16.73 4.57
CA GLU A 51 -1.45 -16.00 5.31
C GLU A 51 -1.29 -16.06 6.84
N GLY A 52 -0.78 -17.18 7.35
CA GLY A 52 -0.45 -17.36 8.76
C GLY A 52 0.90 -16.78 9.17
N ASN A 53 1.72 -16.29 8.23
CA ASN A 53 3.06 -15.75 8.49
C ASN A 53 3.02 -14.23 8.71
N ARG A 54 1.99 -13.75 9.41
CA ARG A 54 1.70 -12.33 9.65
C ARG A 54 1.22 -12.12 11.08
N TRP A 55 1.39 -10.90 11.58
CA TRP A 55 0.74 -10.43 12.79
C TRP A 55 0.12 -9.06 12.52
N ASN A 56 -1.11 -9.04 11.98
CA ASN A 56 -1.73 -7.84 11.43
C ASN A 56 -1.92 -6.68 12.42
N ASP A 57 -1.88 -6.93 13.74
CA ASP A 57 -1.89 -5.88 14.76
C ASP A 57 -0.53 -5.17 14.91
N LYS A 58 0.54 -5.70 14.30
CA LYS A 58 1.88 -5.14 14.41
C LYS A 58 2.02 -3.94 13.50
N THR A 59 2.42 -2.80 14.09
CA THR A 59 2.60 -1.53 13.39
C THR A 59 3.48 -1.64 12.14
N LEU A 60 4.60 -2.37 12.20
CA LEU A 60 5.52 -2.53 11.08
C LEU A 60 5.90 -4.00 10.90
N GLN A 61 5.72 -4.50 9.68
CA GLN A 61 6.05 -5.85 9.25
C GLN A 61 6.80 -5.78 7.92
N PHE A 62 8.07 -6.18 7.92
CA PHE A 62 8.84 -6.34 6.70
C PHE A 62 8.65 -7.75 6.16
N ILE A 63 8.29 -7.87 4.89
CA ILE A 63 8.07 -9.15 4.23
C ILE A 63 9.26 -9.40 3.30
N VAL A 64 9.89 -10.57 3.45
CA VAL A 64 11.01 -11.02 2.63
C VAL A 64 10.66 -12.42 2.12
N GLY A 65 10.25 -12.49 0.86
CA GLY A 65 9.98 -13.74 0.17
C GLY A 65 11.25 -14.44 -0.28
N ARG A 66 11.21 -15.77 -0.30
CA ARG A 66 12.30 -16.61 -0.79
C ARG A 66 12.73 -16.27 -2.23
N GLU A 67 11.78 -15.85 -3.07
CA GLU A 67 11.99 -15.47 -4.47
C GLU A 67 12.63 -14.07 -4.65
N GLY A 68 12.94 -13.37 -3.55
CA GLY A 68 13.50 -12.02 -3.58
C GLY A 68 12.46 -10.90 -3.63
N HIS A 69 11.17 -11.24 -3.75
CA HIS A 69 10.08 -10.29 -3.54
C HIS A 69 10.12 -9.78 -2.09
N SER A 70 10.03 -8.48 -1.92
CA SER A 70 10.02 -7.85 -0.60
C SER A 70 8.98 -6.74 -0.55
N GLY A 71 8.49 -6.48 0.66
CA GLY A 71 7.47 -5.49 0.88
C GLY A 71 7.39 -5.08 2.34
N ILE A 72 6.53 -4.10 2.62
CA ILE A 72 6.20 -3.70 3.98
C ILE A 72 4.68 -3.72 4.14
N MET A 73 4.24 -4.21 5.28
CA MET A 73 2.87 -4.10 5.73
C MET A 73 2.88 -3.34 7.04
N PHE A 74 1.97 -2.37 7.17
CA PHE A 74 1.88 -1.54 8.35
C PHE A 74 0.43 -1.28 8.72
N VAL A 75 0.20 -1.08 10.02
CA VAL A 75 -1.11 -0.68 10.51
C VAL A 75 -1.27 0.83 10.29
N HIS A 76 -2.39 1.23 9.70
CA HIS A 76 -2.63 2.62 9.31
C HIS A 76 -3.02 3.54 10.49
N SER A 77 -3.49 2.97 11.61
CA SER A 77 -3.90 3.73 12.80
C SER A 77 -2.81 4.66 13.36
N PRO A 78 -1.55 4.21 13.59
CA PRO A 78 -0.49 5.07 14.13
C PRO A 78 0.21 5.95 13.09
N MET A 79 0.10 5.66 11.80
CA MET A 79 1.00 6.24 10.79
C MET A 79 0.35 6.35 9.40
N ASP A 80 0.75 7.39 8.67
CA ASP A 80 0.36 7.63 7.29
C ASP A 80 1.44 7.15 6.30
N SER A 81 1.03 6.78 5.09
CA SER A 81 1.90 6.20 4.05
C SER A 81 3.12 7.06 3.70
N SER A 82 3.02 8.38 3.83
CA SER A 82 4.14 9.29 3.55
C SER A 82 5.33 9.10 4.48
N LEU A 83 5.10 8.73 5.76
CA LEU A 83 6.17 8.44 6.70
C LEU A 83 6.81 7.07 6.40
N VAL A 84 5.99 6.10 6.00
CA VAL A 84 6.46 4.77 5.57
C VAL A 84 7.36 4.88 4.33
N ALA A 85 6.99 5.71 3.36
CA ALA A 85 7.82 5.97 2.17
C ALA A 85 9.21 6.52 2.56
N THR A 86 9.27 7.50 3.47
CA THR A 86 10.55 8.04 3.95
C THR A 86 11.39 6.98 4.69
N LEU A 87 10.76 6.10 5.48
CA LEU A 87 11.44 4.98 6.12
C LEU A 87 12.03 4.01 5.08
N LEU A 88 11.26 3.66 4.05
CA LEU A 88 11.71 2.77 2.99
C LEU A 88 12.86 3.36 2.19
N ASP A 89 12.79 4.64 1.83
CA ASP A 89 13.87 5.35 1.14
C ASP A 89 15.16 5.29 1.98
N HIS A 90 15.07 5.57 3.27
CA HIS A 90 16.21 5.49 4.19
C HIS A 90 16.79 4.07 4.26
N CYS A 91 15.95 3.05 4.42
CA CYS A 91 16.39 1.65 4.43
C CYS A 91 17.07 1.27 3.11
N TYR A 92 16.52 1.69 1.98
CA TYR A 92 17.06 1.43 0.65
C TYR A 92 18.43 2.10 0.45
N ASP A 93 18.55 3.38 0.78
CA ASP A 93 19.82 4.11 0.72
C ASP A 93 20.86 3.49 1.65
N TYR A 94 20.46 3.07 2.85
CA TYR A 94 21.34 2.38 3.79
C TYR A 94 21.86 1.07 3.22
N MET A 95 20.98 0.23 2.66
CA MET A 95 21.38 -1.03 2.01
C MET A 95 22.32 -0.79 0.83
N LYS A 96 22.05 0.22 0.01
CA LYS A 96 22.91 0.58 -1.12
C LYS A 96 24.28 1.11 -0.69
N SER A 97 24.34 1.83 0.43
CA SER A 97 25.60 2.36 0.98
C SER A 97 26.51 1.27 1.55
N ARG A 98 25.94 0.13 1.92
CA ARG A 98 26.67 -1.03 2.42
C ARG A 98 26.80 -2.05 1.30
N GLU A 99 27.80 -1.88 0.44
CA GLU A 99 28.10 -2.83 -0.62
C GLU A 99 28.31 -4.25 -0.08
N HIS A 100 28.81 -4.40 1.16
CA HIS A 100 29.08 -5.69 1.81
C HIS A 100 28.59 -5.67 3.27
N PHE A 101 27.79 -6.66 3.65
CA PHE A 101 27.50 -6.96 5.06
C PHE A 101 28.52 -8.00 5.54
N ASP A 102 29.41 -7.60 6.45
CA ASP A 102 30.34 -8.52 7.10
C ASP A 102 29.77 -8.97 8.46
N PRO A 103 29.27 -10.20 8.58
CA PRO A 103 28.75 -10.73 9.84
C PRO A 103 29.86 -11.11 10.83
N SER A 104 31.14 -11.11 10.43
CA SER A 104 32.25 -11.64 11.25
C SER A 104 32.46 -10.90 12.57
N GLY A 105 32.04 -9.63 12.65
CA GLY A 105 32.07 -8.83 13.87
C GLY A 105 30.82 -8.96 14.75
N VAL A 106 29.78 -9.69 14.31
CA VAL A 106 28.53 -9.84 15.06
C VAL A 106 28.65 -11.04 15.99
N VAL A 107 28.96 -10.77 17.25
CA VAL A 107 28.84 -11.76 18.33
C VAL A 107 27.37 -11.87 18.70
N MET A 108 26.72 -12.96 18.31
CA MET A 108 25.38 -13.28 18.80
C MET A 108 25.49 -14.00 20.14
N ASP A 109 25.31 -13.24 21.22
CA ASP A 109 25.45 -13.75 22.59
C ASP A 109 24.25 -14.62 23.02
N GLU A 110 23.12 -14.51 22.31
CA GLU A 110 21.88 -15.22 22.64
C GLU A 110 21.21 -15.83 21.41
N THR A 111 20.73 -17.06 21.55
CA THR A 111 19.95 -17.75 20.52
C THR A 111 18.52 -17.18 20.47
N PRO A 112 17.95 -16.88 19.28
CA PRO A 112 16.58 -16.42 19.17
C PRO A 112 15.57 -17.35 19.87
N ARG A 113 14.74 -16.78 20.75
CA ARG A 113 13.74 -17.55 21.50
C ARG A 113 12.49 -17.78 20.65
N ARG A 114 12.15 -19.06 20.42
CA ARG A 114 10.87 -19.43 19.80
C ARG A 114 9.70 -19.08 20.73
N LEU A 115 8.75 -18.29 20.22
CA LEU A 115 7.47 -18.07 20.88
C LEU A 115 6.55 -19.26 20.58
N GLN A 116 6.15 -20.00 21.61
CA GLN A 116 5.32 -21.19 21.46
C GLN A 116 3.95 -20.97 22.10
N PHE A 117 2.92 -20.98 21.26
CA PHE A 117 1.53 -20.91 21.70
C PHE A 117 1.00 -22.28 22.10
N GLU A 118 0.18 -22.31 23.14
CA GLU A 118 -0.62 -23.45 23.57
C GLU A 118 -2.04 -23.27 23.04
N LEU A 119 -2.48 -24.16 22.16
CA LEU A 119 -3.74 -24.02 21.46
C LEU A 119 -4.81 -24.91 22.10
N SER A 120 -5.93 -24.31 22.51
CA SER A 120 -7.13 -25.05 22.90
C SER A 120 -7.96 -25.45 21.66
N SER A 121 -8.93 -26.35 21.84
CA SER A 121 -9.89 -26.70 20.79
C SER A 121 -10.68 -25.49 20.29
N GLU A 122 -11.05 -24.58 21.20
CA GLU A 122 -11.72 -23.31 20.86
C GLU A 122 -10.82 -22.42 19.99
N MET A 123 -9.54 -22.25 20.34
CA MET A 123 -8.60 -21.48 19.53
C MET A 123 -8.36 -22.10 18.15
N MET A 124 -8.33 -23.43 18.07
CA MET A 124 -8.23 -24.12 16.79
C MET A 124 -9.45 -23.83 15.90
N GLN A 125 -10.65 -23.80 16.48
CA GLN A 125 -11.87 -23.41 15.77
C GLN A 125 -11.82 -21.94 15.31
N ASP A 126 -11.32 -21.02 16.15
CA ASP A 126 -11.12 -19.62 15.78
C ASP A 126 -10.13 -19.48 14.60
N ILE A 127 -9.02 -20.21 14.64
CA ILE A 127 -8.03 -20.25 13.55
C ILE A 127 -8.68 -20.75 12.26
N ASP A 128 -9.49 -21.81 12.32
CA ASP A 128 -10.16 -22.33 11.13
C ASP A 128 -11.20 -21.34 10.60
N ASN A 129 -11.96 -20.67 11.47
CA ASN A 129 -12.87 -19.59 11.06
C ASN A 129 -12.12 -18.43 10.37
N ALA A 130 -10.96 -18.05 10.91
CA ALA A 130 -10.11 -17.01 10.34
C ALA A 130 -9.58 -17.39 8.94
N LYS A 131 -9.17 -18.64 8.72
CA LYS A 131 -8.77 -19.13 7.38
C LYS A 131 -9.91 -19.01 6.36
N HIS A 132 -11.13 -19.41 6.73
CA HIS A 132 -12.29 -19.30 5.84
C HIS A 132 -12.66 -17.84 5.54
N PHE A 133 -12.54 -16.94 6.52
CA PHE A 133 -12.71 -15.51 6.29
C PHE A 133 -11.65 -14.96 5.34
N HIS A 134 -10.39 -15.32 5.57
CA HIS A 134 -9.27 -14.83 4.80
C HIS A 134 -9.26 -15.35 3.35
N SER A 135 -9.63 -16.62 3.12
CA SER A 135 -9.81 -17.15 1.75
C SER A 135 -10.85 -16.36 0.97
N ARG A 136 -12.01 -16.09 1.59
CA ARG A 136 -13.05 -15.28 0.95
C ARG A 136 -12.58 -13.86 0.64
N LEU A 137 -11.87 -13.23 1.58
CA LEU A 137 -11.29 -11.91 1.35
C LEU A 137 -10.32 -11.92 0.17
N ARG A 138 -9.44 -12.91 0.10
CA ARG A 138 -8.47 -13.07 -0.98
C ARG A 138 -9.13 -13.31 -2.33
N GLU A 139 -10.24 -14.05 -2.37
CA GLU A 139 -11.03 -14.29 -3.59
C GLU A 139 -11.81 -13.05 -4.05
N ASP A 140 -12.16 -12.13 -3.13
CA ASP A 140 -12.93 -10.90 -3.41
C ASP A 140 -12.03 -9.71 -3.80
N VAL A 141 -10.72 -9.83 -3.60
CA VAL A 141 -9.75 -8.81 -4.01
C VAL A 141 -9.45 -8.94 -5.51
N ASP A 142 -9.80 -7.90 -6.26
CA ASP A 142 -9.33 -7.69 -7.63
C ASP A 142 -8.28 -6.57 -7.65
N GLN A 143 -7.05 -6.91 -8.01
CA GLN A 143 -5.93 -5.99 -8.04
C GLN A 143 -5.13 -6.14 -9.33
N VAL A 144 -4.86 -4.99 -9.96
CA VAL A 144 -3.91 -4.86 -11.06
C VAL A 144 -2.86 -3.82 -10.68
N ILE A 145 -1.58 -4.20 -10.72
CA ILE A 145 -0.49 -3.24 -10.70
C ILE A 145 -0.22 -2.84 -12.15
N TYR A 146 -0.31 -1.56 -12.47
CA TYR A 146 -0.09 -1.05 -13.82
C TYR A 146 1.04 -0.02 -13.84
N LYS A 147 2.15 -0.39 -14.48
CA LYS A 147 3.29 0.51 -14.70
C LYS A 147 3.11 1.27 -16.01
N PHE A 148 2.67 2.53 -15.91
CA PHE A 148 2.52 3.40 -17.07
C PHE A 148 3.89 3.72 -17.71
N PRO A 149 4.15 3.33 -18.98
CA PRO A 149 5.49 3.37 -19.55
C PRO A 149 5.85 4.67 -20.28
N ASP A 150 4.86 5.46 -20.70
CA ASP A 150 5.09 6.50 -21.73
C ASP A 150 5.78 7.76 -21.18
N TYR A 151 5.34 8.23 -20.02
CA TYR A 151 5.87 9.45 -19.42
C TYR A 151 5.67 9.48 -17.89
N GLY A 152 6.32 10.44 -17.24
CA GLY A 152 6.17 10.68 -15.81
C GLY A 152 6.14 12.16 -15.45
N LYS A 153 6.53 12.47 -14.21
CA LYS A 153 6.46 13.82 -13.65
C LYS A 153 7.19 14.88 -14.48
N ASP A 154 8.27 14.51 -15.18
CA ASP A 154 9.13 15.47 -15.89
C ASP A 154 8.43 16.05 -17.13
N PHE A 155 7.70 15.22 -17.88
CA PHE A 155 6.85 15.65 -18.99
C PHE A 155 5.72 16.56 -18.50
N ILE A 156 5.02 16.16 -17.44
CA ILE A 156 3.89 16.95 -16.92
C ILE A 156 4.37 18.33 -16.42
N LYS A 157 5.53 18.36 -15.78
CA LYS A 157 6.18 19.60 -15.34
C LYS A 157 6.65 20.48 -16.51
N SER A 158 7.15 19.90 -17.60
CA SER A 158 7.56 20.69 -18.78
C SER A 158 6.37 21.41 -19.44
N LEU A 159 5.15 20.91 -19.24
CA LEU A 159 3.90 21.54 -19.65
C LEU A 159 3.34 22.55 -18.63
N GLY A 160 4.04 22.81 -17.53
CA GLY A 160 3.65 23.75 -16.48
C GLY A 160 2.50 23.27 -15.58
N MET A 161 2.27 21.96 -15.48
CA MET A 161 1.19 21.36 -14.69
C MET A 161 1.70 20.64 -13.43
N SER A 162 0.83 20.51 -12.41
CA SER A 162 1.10 19.67 -11.24
C SER A 162 0.98 18.19 -11.63
N PRO A 163 2.01 17.35 -11.44
CA PRO A 163 1.94 15.92 -11.74
C PRO A 163 0.80 15.20 -11.02
N ASP A 164 0.64 15.48 -9.73
CA ASP A 164 -0.44 14.90 -8.93
C ASP A 164 -1.82 15.29 -9.50
N SER A 165 -2.10 16.59 -9.60
CA SER A 165 -3.40 17.08 -10.06
C SER A 165 -3.71 16.67 -11.50
N TYR A 166 -2.69 16.49 -12.34
CA TYR A 166 -2.84 15.90 -13.68
C TYR A 166 -3.33 14.45 -13.61
N VAL A 167 -2.70 13.61 -12.78
CA VAL A 167 -3.10 12.20 -12.58
C VAL A 167 -4.50 12.10 -11.96
N GLN A 168 -4.85 12.98 -11.02
CA GLN A 168 -6.20 13.05 -10.44
C GLN A 168 -7.26 13.35 -11.52
N MET A 169 -6.97 14.22 -12.48
CA MET A 169 -7.85 14.46 -13.62
C MET A 169 -7.89 13.28 -14.59
N ALA A 170 -6.79 12.55 -14.76
CA ALA A 170 -6.80 11.30 -15.54
C ALA A 170 -7.71 10.24 -14.90
N PHE A 171 -7.72 10.12 -13.56
CA PHE A 171 -8.65 9.25 -12.84
C PHE A 171 -10.11 9.68 -13.00
N GLN A 172 -10.40 10.98 -12.88
CA GLN A 172 -11.75 11.52 -13.15
C GLN A 172 -12.22 11.18 -14.56
N LEU A 173 -11.36 11.37 -15.57
CA LEU A 173 -11.70 11.07 -16.96
C LEU A 173 -11.91 9.58 -17.19
N ALA A 174 -11.04 8.73 -16.63
CA ALA A 174 -11.18 7.28 -16.75
C ALA A 174 -12.50 6.80 -16.13
N TYR A 175 -12.82 7.25 -14.92
CA TYR A 175 -14.07 6.93 -14.24
C TYR A 175 -15.29 7.43 -15.03
N HIS A 176 -15.26 8.67 -15.50
CA HIS A 176 -16.36 9.26 -16.27
C HIS A 176 -16.57 8.52 -17.59
N LYS A 177 -15.51 8.08 -18.28
CA LYS A 177 -15.63 7.27 -19.50
C LYS A 177 -16.35 5.95 -19.28
N MET A 178 -16.08 5.29 -18.14
CA MET A 178 -16.66 4.00 -17.78
C MET A 178 -18.12 4.14 -17.30
N ASN A 179 -18.40 5.13 -16.46
CA ASN A 179 -19.66 5.21 -15.72
C ASN A 179 -20.61 6.30 -16.22
N LYS A 180 -20.14 7.20 -17.10
CA LYS A 180 -20.86 8.38 -17.60
C LYS A 180 -21.39 9.29 -16.48
N ALA A 181 -20.67 9.32 -15.35
CA ALA A 181 -21.00 10.07 -14.15
C ALA A 181 -19.71 10.66 -13.53
N PRO A 182 -19.81 11.76 -12.74
CA PRO A 182 -18.68 12.24 -11.95
C PRO A 182 -18.29 11.19 -10.90
N GLY A 183 -16.99 10.91 -10.77
CA GLY A 183 -16.48 10.05 -9.71
C GLY A 183 -16.31 10.83 -8.42
N LEU A 184 -16.62 10.23 -7.27
CA LEU A 184 -16.31 10.80 -5.96
C LEU A 184 -14.87 10.44 -5.58
N LEU A 185 -13.93 11.27 -6.03
CA LEU A 185 -12.50 11.08 -5.80
C LEU A 185 -12.09 11.74 -4.48
N HIS A 186 -11.60 10.92 -3.54
CA HIS A 186 -11.02 11.34 -2.28
C HIS A 186 -9.50 11.21 -2.35
N GLU A 187 -8.80 12.30 -2.12
CA GLU A 187 -7.35 12.34 -2.00
C GLU A 187 -6.97 12.67 -0.55
N SER A 188 -6.00 11.96 -0.01
CA SER A 188 -5.46 12.24 1.32
C SER A 188 -4.34 13.28 1.24
N VAL A 189 -4.51 14.44 1.88
CA VAL A 189 -3.47 15.46 2.03
C VAL A 189 -2.88 15.49 3.43
N SER A 190 -1.58 15.75 3.54
CA SER A 190 -0.87 15.75 4.82
C SER A 190 -1.07 17.06 5.59
N LEU A 191 -1.51 16.96 6.84
CA LEU A 191 -1.61 18.07 7.80
C LEU A 191 -0.38 18.19 8.71
N ARG A 192 0.75 17.55 8.39
CA ARG A 192 1.97 17.51 9.23
C ARG A 192 2.58 18.88 9.57
N ASN A 193 2.13 19.96 8.95
CA ASN A 193 2.49 21.33 9.34
C ASN A 193 1.83 21.76 10.65
N PHE A 194 0.85 21.02 11.15
CA PHE A 194 0.17 21.26 12.42
C PHE A 194 0.58 20.23 13.47
N LEU A 195 0.58 20.62 14.74
CA LEU A 195 0.87 19.72 15.86
C LEU A 195 -0.13 18.55 15.86
N TYR A 196 0.40 17.31 15.84
CA TYR A 196 -0.38 16.07 15.71
C TYR A 196 -1.20 15.94 14.42
N GLY A 197 -0.93 16.77 13.42
CA GLY A 197 -1.62 16.73 12.13
C GLY A 197 -1.38 15.39 11.40
N ARG A 198 -2.48 14.75 11.02
CA ARG A 198 -2.50 13.51 10.22
C ARG A 198 -2.82 13.85 8.77
N THR A 199 -4.01 13.49 8.33
CA THR A 199 -4.48 13.72 6.97
C THR A 199 -5.84 14.40 6.96
N GLU A 200 -6.12 15.12 5.89
CA GLU A 200 -7.48 15.57 5.54
C GLU A 200 -7.82 15.08 4.13
N GLY A 201 -9.11 15.00 3.80
CA GLY A 201 -9.59 14.66 2.48
C GLY A 201 -9.75 15.88 1.58
N VAL A 202 -9.00 15.94 0.49
CA VAL A 202 -9.32 16.82 -0.64
C VAL A 202 -10.19 16.06 -1.62
N ARG A 203 -11.20 16.75 -2.16
CA ARG A 203 -12.08 16.19 -3.18
C ARG A 203 -11.53 16.55 -4.55
N GLY A 204 -11.02 15.56 -5.28
CA GLY A 204 -10.64 15.75 -6.68
C GLY A 204 -11.84 15.98 -7.63
N SER A 205 -13.05 16.00 -7.07
CA SER A 205 -14.32 16.14 -7.79
C SER A 205 -14.82 17.57 -7.69
N SER A 206 -14.83 18.27 -8.80
CA SER A 206 -15.25 19.67 -8.94
C SER A 206 -16.06 19.90 -10.21
N THR A 207 -16.72 21.05 -10.30
CA THR A 207 -17.39 21.52 -11.53
C THR A 207 -16.44 21.54 -12.73
N GLU A 208 -15.18 21.91 -12.51
CA GLU A 208 -14.13 21.98 -13.51
C GLU A 208 -13.69 20.59 -13.96
N SER A 209 -13.54 19.64 -13.04
CA SER A 209 -13.22 18.24 -13.38
C SER A 209 -14.32 17.60 -14.25
N LEU A 210 -15.60 17.81 -13.89
CA LEU A 210 -16.73 17.29 -14.67
C LEU A 210 -16.85 18.00 -16.01
N SER A 211 -16.63 19.32 -16.05
CA SER A 211 -16.60 20.07 -17.30
C SER A 211 -15.49 19.57 -18.22
N PHE A 212 -14.29 19.32 -17.70
CA PHE A 212 -13.20 18.72 -18.44
C PHE A 212 -13.59 17.36 -19.02
N CYS A 213 -14.15 16.45 -18.21
CA CYS A 213 -14.56 15.13 -18.69
C CYS A 213 -15.58 15.21 -19.84
N LYS A 214 -16.59 16.07 -19.69
CA LYS A 214 -17.61 16.30 -20.73
C LYS A 214 -17.04 16.89 -22.02
N VAL A 215 -16.14 17.89 -21.90
CA VAL A 215 -15.48 18.50 -23.07
C VAL A 215 -14.56 17.50 -23.75
N PHE A 216 -13.81 16.71 -22.98
CA PHE A 216 -12.88 15.71 -23.52
C PHE A 216 -13.58 14.63 -24.34
N GLU A 217 -14.74 14.15 -23.88
CA GLU A 217 -15.54 13.14 -24.58
C GLU A 217 -16.44 13.73 -25.68
N SER A 218 -16.59 15.05 -25.78
CA SER A 218 -17.38 15.65 -26.84
C SER A 218 -16.72 15.46 -28.21
N PRO A 219 -17.45 14.93 -29.22
CA PRO A 219 -16.94 14.82 -30.58
C PRO A 219 -16.86 16.17 -31.29
N SER A 220 -17.58 17.19 -30.80
CA SER A 220 -17.58 18.54 -31.39
C SER A 220 -16.52 19.47 -30.79
N ALA A 221 -15.86 19.06 -29.70
CA ALA A 221 -14.84 19.87 -29.06
C ALA A 221 -13.50 19.72 -29.78
N SER A 222 -12.88 20.85 -30.11
CA SER A 222 -11.53 20.95 -30.66
C SER A 222 -10.47 20.51 -29.63
N MET A 223 -9.26 20.20 -30.11
CA MET A 223 -8.15 19.86 -29.22
C MET A 223 -7.77 21.01 -28.27
N GLU A 224 -7.89 22.25 -28.75
CA GLU A 224 -7.65 23.46 -27.95
C GLU A 224 -8.66 23.58 -26.80
N GLU A 225 -9.95 23.37 -27.06
CA GLU A 225 -10.98 23.38 -26.01
C GLU A 225 -10.74 22.27 -24.97
N LYS A 226 -10.31 21.08 -25.41
CA LYS A 226 -9.95 19.98 -24.52
C LYS A 226 -8.76 20.34 -23.65
N GLU A 227 -7.69 20.91 -24.22
CA GLU A 227 -6.52 21.36 -23.47
C GLU A 227 -6.88 22.45 -22.45
N ILE A 228 -7.62 23.47 -22.86
CA ILE A 228 -8.05 24.58 -21.97
C ILE A 228 -8.85 24.02 -20.78
N SER A 229 -9.80 23.12 -21.06
CA SER A 229 -10.62 22.51 -20.00
C SER A 229 -9.79 21.67 -19.03
N LEU A 230 -8.81 20.90 -19.53
CA LEU A 230 -7.86 20.13 -18.72
C LEU A 230 -7.03 21.04 -17.82
N ARG A 231 -6.40 22.07 -18.39
CA ARG A 231 -5.56 23.01 -17.63
C ARG A 231 -6.34 23.71 -16.53
N ARG A 232 -7.59 24.08 -16.81
CA ARG A 232 -8.49 24.68 -15.81
C ARG A 232 -8.77 23.71 -14.67
N ALA A 233 -9.10 22.46 -14.98
CA ALA A 233 -9.40 21.43 -13.97
C ALA A 233 -8.17 21.09 -13.12
N VAL A 234 -7.00 20.93 -13.74
CA VAL A 234 -5.72 20.72 -13.04
C VAL A 234 -5.39 21.89 -12.11
N THR A 235 -5.58 23.13 -12.59
CA THR A 235 -5.32 24.32 -11.78
C THR A 235 -6.30 24.44 -10.61
N LYS A 236 -7.57 24.10 -10.82
CA LYS A 236 -8.58 24.06 -9.76
C LYS A 236 -8.19 23.06 -8.67
N HIS A 237 -7.90 21.83 -9.06
CA HIS A 237 -7.49 20.78 -8.12
C HIS A 237 -6.23 21.16 -7.34
N LYS A 238 -5.25 21.78 -7.98
CA LYS A 238 -4.02 22.23 -7.29
C LYS A 238 -4.29 23.27 -6.18
N ARG A 239 -5.39 24.03 -6.29
CA ARG A 239 -5.77 25.07 -5.33
C ARG A 239 -6.62 24.53 -4.17
N ASP A 240 -7.26 23.39 -4.38
CA ASP A 240 -8.09 22.72 -3.38
C ASP A 240 -7.23 21.94 -2.39
#